data_AF-H3D8N7-F1
#
_entry.id   AF-H3D8N7-F1
#
_cell.length_a   1.000
_cell.length_b   1.000
_cell.length_c   1.000
_cell.angle_alpha   90.00
_cell.angle_beta   90.00
_cell.angle_gamma   90.00
#
_symmetry.space_group_name_H-M   'P 1'
#
loop_
_entity.id
_entity.type
_entity.pdbx_description
1 polymer ?
#
loop_
_entity_poly.entity_id
_entity_poly.type
_entity_poly.pdbx_seq_one_letter_code
_entity_poly.pdbx_strand_id
1 'polypeptide(L)'
;HYRDKIKGYMDRAEQIKARVIQLKEDGKYHEQIKIAEDATGYSYEALFKPYISSVLQEVWVEDPYIRHIHQLYKINKRFCLFHLSTRSHLLTTQDERTTASRAALMDEIKQSLSAWGMTLDVEYSSTIHDREIRFDNGWIIKIGRGLDYFKRHKGRFSVGYCDYDLRHCQETTVDIFHTKHTKTL
;
A
#
# COMPACT_ATOMS: atom_id res chain seq x y z
N HIS A 1 -15.58 39.72 -13.52
CA HIS A 1 -14.44 39.68 -12.58
C HIS A 1 -14.32 38.36 -11.80
N TYR A 2 -15.31 37.93 -10.99
CA TYR A 2 -15.22 36.63 -10.29
C TYR A 2 -15.48 35.42 -11.21
N ARG A 3 -16.44 35.54 -12.15
CA ARG A 3 -16.73 34.50 -13.15
C ARG A 3 -15.54 34.16 -14.05
N ASP A 4 -14.77 35.17 -14.46
CA ASP A 4 -13.61 34.98 -15.35
C ASP A 4 -12.45 34.29 -14.62
N LYS A 5 -12.26 34.60 -13.33
CA LYS A 5 -11.31 33.87 -12.48
C LYS A 5 -11.74 32.41 -12.30
N ILE A 6 -13.01 32.15 -12.00
CA ILE A 6 -13.54 30.78 -11.83
C ILE A 6 -13.36 29.98 -13.12
N LYS A 7 -13.67 30.57 -14.28
CA LYS A 7 -13.47 29.94 -15.59
C LYS A 7 -12.00 29.62 -15.84
N GLY A 8 -11.09 30.55 -15.55
CA GLY A 8 -9.64 30.30 -15.67
C GLY A 8 -9.11 29.20 -14.74
N TYR A 9 -9.65 29.05 -13.52
CA TYR A 9 -9.30 27.94 -12.63
C TYR A 9 -9.88 26.60 -13.13
N MET A 10 -11.10 26.60 -13.65
CA MET A 10 -11.74 25.42 -14.23
C MET A 10 -11.01 24.93 -15.49
N ASP A 11 -10.69 25.82 -16.42
CA ASP A 11 -9.97 25.49 -17.66
C ASP A 11 -8.58 24.91 -17.35
N ARG A 12 -7.89 25.45 -16.34
CA ARG A 12 -6.61 24.90 -15.85
C ARG A 12 -6.79 23.52 -15.22
N ALA A 13 -7.83 23.31 -14.41
CA ALA A 13 -8.11 22.02 -13.80
C ALA A 13 -8.44 20.96 -14.85
N GLU A 14 -9.18 21.33 -15.91
CA GLU A 14 -9.48 20.45 -17.04
C GLU A 14 -8.22 20.10 -17.84
N GLN A 15 -7.33 21.07 -18.09
CA GLN A 15 -6.04 20.81 -18.75
C GLN A 15 -5.13 19.90 -17.92
N ILE A 16 -5.07 20.10 -16.61
CA ILE A 16 -4.32 19.22 -15.69
C ILE A 16 -4.91 17.82 -15.71
N LYS A 17 -6.25 17.70 -15.66
CA LYS A 17 -6.95 16.41 -15.72
C LYS A 17 -6.67 15.69 -17.04
N ALA A 18 -6.73 16.38 -18.17
CA ALA A 18 -6.43 15.83 -19.48
C ALA A 18 -4.97 15.35 -19.59
N ARG A 19 -4.02 16.12 -19.05
CA ARG A 19 -2.60 15.76 -19.03
C ARG A 19 -2.32 14.57 -18.11
N VAL A 20 -3.00 14.49 -16.96
CA VAL A 20 -2.95 13.34 -16.06
C VAL A 20 -3.51 12.09 -16.74
N ILE A 21 -4.61 12.22 -17.48
CA ILE A 21 -5.20 11.11 -18.25
C ILE A 21 -4.22 10.64 -19.34
N GLN A 22 -3.60 11.57 -20.09
CA GLN A 22 -2.57 11.22 -21.08
C GLN A 22 -1.34 10.54 -20.45
N LEU A 23 -0.87 11.01 -19.30
CA LEU A 23 0.25 10.37 -18.58
C LEU A 23 -0.10 8.98 -18.06
N LYS A 24 -1.36 8.78 -17.62
CA LYS A 24 -1.90 7.45 -17.28
C LYS A 24 -1.99 6.57 -18.53
N GLU A 25 -2.36 7.13 -19.67
CA GLU A 25 -2.45 6.44 -20.95
C GLU A 25 -1.09 6.06 -21.54
N ASP A 26 -0.06 6.88 -21.32
CA ASP A 26 1.31 6.66 -21.77
C ASP A 26 2.11 5.76 -20.81
N GLY A 27 1.52 5.34 -19.68
CA GLY A 27 2.20 4.52 -18.67
C GLY A 27 3.36 5.24 -17.97
N LYS A 28 3.32 6.57 -17.92
CA LYS A 28 4.33 7.44 -17.29
C LYS A 28 3.76 8.28 -16.15
N TYR A 29 2.61 7.89 -15.61
CA TYR A 29 2.09 8.55 -14.42
C TYR A 29 3.02 8.24 -13.24
N HIS A 30 3.62 9.28 -12.70
CA HIS A 30 4.40 9.23 -11.48
C HIS A 30 3.88 10.31 -10.53
N GLU A 31 3.46 9.89 -9.35
CA GLU A 31 3.03 10.76 -8.27
C GLU A 31 3.87 10.48 -7.04
N GLN A 32 4.43 11.52 -6.43
CA GLN A 32 5.19 11.41 -5.19
C GLN A 32 4.43 12.13 -4.08
N ILE A 33 4.05 11.36 -3.05
CA ILE A 33 3.44 11.87 -1.83
C ILE A 33 4.53 11.91 -0.76
N LYS A 34 4.80 13.10 -0.22
CA LYS A 34 5.71 13.28 0.91
C LYS A 34 4.89 13.32 2.19
N ILE A 35 5.08 12.32 3.04
CA ILE A 35 4.50 12.26 4.37
C ILE A 35 5.50 12.92 5.31
N ALA A 36 5.11 14.07 5.87
CA ALA A 36 5.92 14.78 6.85
C ALA A 36 5.97 14.06 8.20
N GLU A 37 6.98 14.38 9.00
CA GLU A 37 7.09 13.90 10.38
C GLU A 37 5.85 14.32 11.20
N ASP A 38 5.29 13.37 11.97
CA ASP A 38 4.08 13.54 12.79
C ASP A 38 2.77 13.79 12.03
N ALA A 39 2.78 13.68 10.69
CA ALA A 39 1.58 13.81 9.89
C ALA A 39 0.53 12.72 10.22
N THR A 40 -0.74 13.08 10.06
CA THR A 40 -1.91 12.23 10.27
C THR A 40 -2.80 12.22 9.01
N GLY A 41 -3.73 11.28 8.92
CA GLY A 41 -4.63 11.11 7.76
C GLY A 41 -4.06 10.24 6.62
N TYR A 42 -2.94 9.55 6.87
CA TYR A 42 -2.27 8.66 5.91
C TYR A 42 -2.48 7.18 6.28
N SER A 43 -3.71 6.77 6.59
CA SER A 43 -4.01 5.35 6.72
C SER A 43 -3.77 4.60 5.41
N TYR A 44 -3.70 3.27 5.50
CA TYR A 44 -3.65 2.42 4.31
C TYR A 44 -4.88 2.61 3.43
N GLU A 45 -6.06 2.84 4.02
CA GLU A 45 -7.25 3.11 3.25
C GLU A 45 -7.09 4.42 2.48
N ALA A 46 -6.73 5.52 3.14
CA ALA A 46 -6.53 6.80 2.46
C ALA A 46 -5.48 6.71 1.33
N LEU A 47 -4.39 5.96 1.56
CA LEU A 47 -3.29 5.84 0.61
C LEU A 47 -3.64 4.93 -0.59
N PHE A 48 -4.32 3.81 -0.37
CA PHE A 48 -4.56 2.80 -1.40
C PHE A 48 -5.93 2.90 -2.07
N LYS A 49 -6.94 3.47 -1.41
CA LYS A 49 -8.32 3.57 -1.92
C LYS A 49 -8.44 4.20 -3.31
N PRO A 50 -7.64 5.22 -3.71
CA PRO A 50 -7.68 5.74 -5.08
C PRO A 50 -7.19 4.76 -6.16
N TYR A 51 -6.39 3.76 -5.76
CA TYR A 51 -5.71 2.81 -6.66
C TYR A 51 -6.37 1.42 -6.66
N ILE A 52 -7.15 1.12 -5.62
CA ILE A 52 -7.97 -0.09 -5.54
C ILE A 52 -9.23 0.13 -6.39
N SER A 53 -9.31 -0.58 -7.51
CA SER A 53 -10.52 -0.66 -8.35
C SER A 53 -11.26 -1.97 -8.06
N SER A 54 -12.56 -2.03 -8.35
CA SER A 54 -13.37 -3.25 -8.24
C SER A 54 -12.93 -4.39 -9.17
N VAL A 55 -12.00 -4.10 -10.09
CA VAL A 55 -11.44 -5.06 -11.07
C VAL A 55 -10.14 -5.70 -10.55
N LEU A 56 -9.62 -5.26 -9.40
CA LEU A 56 -8.37 -5.78 -8.84
C LEU A 56 -8.53 -7.25 -8.44
N GLN A 57 -7.83 -8.16 -9.11
CA GLN A 57 -7.83 -9.60 -8.83
C GLN A 57 -6.56 -10.01 -8.07
N GLU A 58 -5.40 -9.49 -8.49
CA GLU A 58 -4.11 -9.89 -7.92
C GLU A 58 -3.30 -8.71 -7.35
N VAL A 59 -2.67 -8.94 -6.20
CA VAL A 59 -1.80 -7.98 -5.50
C VAL A 59 -0.48 -8.64 -5.15
N TRP A 60 0.64 -8.00 -5.48
CA TRP A 60 1.98 -8.41 -5.04
C TRP A 60 2.50 -7.41 -4.02
N VAL A 61 2.99 -7.93 -2.89
CA VAL A 61 3.56 -7.14 -1.80
C VAL A 61 4.95 -7.68 -1.54
N GLU A 62 5.96 -6.86 -1.81
CA GLU A 62 7.35 -7.11 -1.49
C GLU A 62 7.74 -6.25 -0.28
N ASP A 63 8.00 -6.89 0.86
CA ASP A 63 8.52 -6.20 2.04
C ASP A 63 9.53 -7.10 2.79
N PRO A 64 10.83 -6.72 2.81
CA PRO A 64 11.87 -7.52 3.45
C PRO A 64 11.88 -7.43 4.97
N TYR A 65 11.11 -6.53 5.58
CA TYR A 65 11.18 -6.23 7.01
C TYR A 65 9.98 -6.72 7.81
N ILE A 66 9.40 -7.88 7.46
CA ILE A 66 8.28 -8.50 8.19
C ILE A 66 8.83 -9.46 9.26
N ARG A 67 9.44 -8.88 10.30
CA ARG A 67 10.17 -9.62 11.34
C ARG A 67 9.38 -9.76 12.64
N HIS A 68 8.53 -8.78 12.95
CA HIS A 68 7.85 -8.69 14.24
C HIS A 68 6.34 -8.89 14.14
N ILE A 69 5.73 -9.35 15.23
CA ILE A 69 4.28 -9.58 15.36
C ILE A 69 3.47 -8.33 14.95
N HIS A 70 3.92 -7.14 15.31
CA HIS A 70 3.23 -5.91 14.95
C HIS A 70 3.25 -5.61 13.44
N GLN A 71 4.21 -6.14 12.69
CA GLN A 71 4.27 -6.03 11.22
C GLN A 71 3.32 -7.04 10.58
N LEU A 72 3.21 -8.25 11.14
CA LEU A 72 2.18 -9.24 10.74
C LEU A 72 0.77 -8.66 10.90
N TYR A 73 0.47 -7.99 12.03
CA TYR A 73 -0.81 -7.30 12.22
C TYR A 73 -1.06 -6.19 11.18
N LYS A 74 -0.02 -5.41 10.81
CA LYS A 74 -0.14 -4.35 9.78
C LYS A 74 -0.44 -4.94 8.40
N ILE A 75 0.13 -6.10 8.09
CA ILE A 75 -0.09 -6.81 6.83
C ILE A 75 -1.44 -7.48 6.80
N ASN A 76 -1.82 -8.19 7.86
CA ASN A 76 -3.15 -8.77 7.98
C ASN A 76 -4.23 -7.69 7.84
N LYS A 77 -4.08 -6.53 8.52
CA LYS A 77 -4.98 -5.38 8.37
C LYS A 77 -5.03 -4.84 6.94
N ARG A 78 -3.92 -4.88 6.19
CA ARG A 78 -3.89 -4.54 4.76
C ARG A 78 -4.67 -5.55 3.92
N PHE A 79 -4.45 -6.85 4.11
CA PHE A 79 -5.20 -7.87 3.36
C PHE A 79 -6.71 -7.78 3.64
N CYS A 80 -7.12 -7.48 4.88
CA CYS A 80 -8.52 -7.20 5.18
C CYS A 80 -9.06 -5.97 4.42
N LEU A 81 -8.24 -4.94 4.19
CA LEU A 81 -8.62 -3.78 3.39
C LEU A 81 -8.79 -4.16 1.90
N PHE A 82 -7.96 -5.06 1.40
CA PHE A 82 -8.05 -5.60 0.05
C PHE A 82 -9.06 -6.75 -0.07
N HIS A 83 -10.15 -6.76 0.70
CA HIS A 83 -11.22 -7.77 0.57
C HIS A 83 -11.74 -7.95 -0.88
N LEU A 84 -11.45 -6.99 -1.75
CA LEU A 84 -11.76 -7.01 -3.18
C LEU A 84 -10.83 -7.89 -4.04
N SER A 85 -9.58 -8.16 -3.63
CA SER A 85 -8.63 -8.98 -4.41
C SER A 85 -8.74 -10.46 -4.07
N THR A 86 -8.80 -11.30 -5.09
CA THR A 86 -8.94 -12.76 -4.97
C THR A 86 -7.62 -13.44 -4.61
N ARG A 87 -6.48 -12.88 -5.04
CA ARG A 87 -5.14 -13.43 -4.77
C ARG A 87 -4.16 -12.36 -4.30
N SER A 88 -3.40 -12.70 -3.27
CA SER A 88 -2.34 -11.87 -2.70
C SER A 88 -1.04 -12.65 -2.63
N HIS A 89 0.03 -12.08 -3.18
CA HIS A 89 1.38 -12.63 -3.16
C HIS A 89 2.23 -11.79 -2.21
N LEU A 90 2.83 -12.42 -1.21
CA LEU A 90 3.71 -11.79 -0.25
C LEU A 90 5.13 -12.34 -0.40
N LEU A 91 6.06 -11.48 -0.77
CA LEU A 91 7.48 -11.79 -0.80
C LEU A 91 8.18 -11.12 0.39
N THR A 92 8.75 -11.93 1.28
CA THR A 92 9.42 -11.44 2.49
C THR A 92 10.74 -12.15 2.73
N THR A 93 11.64 -11.54 3.50
CA THR A 93 12.86 -12.21 3.93
C THR A 93 12.59 -13.20 5.06
N GLN A 94 13.30 -14.32 5.03
CA GLN A 94 13.30 -15.31 6.10
C GLN A 94 14.39 -14.96 7.13
N ASP A 95 13.97 -14.70 8.37
CA ASP A 95 14.89 -14.57 9.52
C ASP A 95 15.01 -15.93 10.21
N GLU A 96 16.24 -16.43 10.39
CA GLU A 96 16.54 -17.78 10.87
C GLU A 96 16.15 -18.00 12.34
N ARG A 97 16.07 -16.93 13.14
CA ARG A 97 15.89 -17.05 14.61
C ARG A 97 14.46 -17.23 15.09
N THR A 98 13.45 -17.02 14.24
CA THR A 98 12.03 -16.97 14.69
C THR A 98 11.08 -17.74 13.76
N THR A 99 11.62 -18.66 12.98
CA THR A 99 10.96 -19.29 11.82
C THR A 99 9.71 -20.07 12.19
N ALA A 100 9.73 -20.89 13.26
CA ALA A 100 8.63 -21.80 13.59
C ALA A 100 7.36 -21.08 14.08
N SER A 101 7.50 -20.13 15.01
CA SER A 101 6.36 -19.34 15.51
C SER A 101 5.79 -18.43 14.41
N ARG A 102 6.64 -17.89 13.54
CA ARG A 102 6.22 -17.01 12.44
C ARG A 102 5.47 -17.76 11.34
N ALA A 103 5.95 -18.95 10.96
CA ALA A 103 5.27 -19.79 9.97
C ALA A 103 3.85 -20.15 10.45
N ALA A 104 3.71 -20.57 11.72
CA ALA A 104 2.42 -20.88 12.31
C ALA A 104 1.45 -19.67 12.31
N LEU A 105 1.93 -18.48 12.69
CA LEU A 105 1.12 -17.25 12.64
C LEU A 105 0.74 -16.85 11.21
N MET A 106 1.63 -17.07 10.24
CA MET A 106 1.34 -16.79 8.84
C MET A 106 0.32 -17.79 8.28
N ASP A 107 0.41 -19.05 8.67
CA ASP A 107 -0.56 -20.08 8.30
C ASP A 107 -1.94 -19.80 8.92
N GLU A 108 -1.99 -19.29 10.15
CA GLU A 108 -3.24 -18.82 10.77
C GLU A 108 -3.87 -17.68 9.95
N ILE A 109 -3.07 -16.71 9.50
CA ILE A 109 -3.53 -15.62 8.62
C ILE A 109 -4.02 -16.18 7.28
N LYS A 110 -3.28 -17.12 6.66
CA LYS A 110 -3.68 -17.77 5.41
C LYS A 110 -5.01 -18.49 5.56
N GLN A 111 -5.20 -19.26 6.63
CA GLN A 111 -6.45 -19.97 6.89
C GLN A 111 -7.61 -19.01 7.11
N SER A 112 -7.37 -17.93 7.88
CA SER A 112 -8.38 -16.88 8.08
C SER A 112 -8.80 -16.26 6.76
N LEU A 113 -7.85 -15.87 5.91
CA LEU A 113 -8.13 -15.29 4.58
C LEU A 113 -8.82 -16.28 3.63
N SER A 114 -8.43 -17.56 3.68
CA SER A 114 -9.04 -18.62 2.88
C SER A 114 -10.52 -18.81 3.21
N ALA A 115 -10.94 -18.59 4.47
CA ALA A 115 -12.35 -18.67 4.86
C ALA A 115 -13.21 -17.57 4.20
N TRP A 116 -12.59 -16.47 3.77
CA TRP A 116 -13.23 -15.38 3.04
C TRP A 116 -13.04 -15.49 1.51
N GLY A 117 -12.49 -16.59 1.01
CA GLY A 117 -12.25 -16.81 -0.42
C GLY A 117 -11.03 -16.10 -0.98
N MET A 118 -10.13 -15.59 -0.12
CA MET A 118 -8.88 -14.95 -0.53
C MET A 118 -7.72 -15.94 -0.44
N THR A 119 -6.89 -16.01 -1.48
CA THR A 119 -5.67 -16.84 -1.48
C THR A 119 -4.46 -15.98 -1.13
N LEU A 120 -3.68 -16.40 -0.13
CA LEU A 120 -2.43 -15.75 0.25
C LEU A 120 -1.23 -16.68 -0.01
N ASP A 121 -0.46 -16.35 -1.04
CA ASP A 121 0.80 -17.01 -1.36
C ASP A 121 1.94 -16.27 -0.67
N VAL A 122 2.80 -17.01 0.06
CA VAL A 122 3.92 -16.41 0.80
C VAL A 122 5.20 -17.06 0.33
N GLU A 123 6.07 -16.25 -0.25
CA GLU A 123 7.38 -16.64 -0.74
C GLU A 123 8.47 -15.98 0.12
N TYR A 124 9.57 -16.72 0.29
CA TYR A 124 10.71 -16.26 1.08
C TYR A 124 11.92 -16.05 0.19
N SER A 125 12.49 -14.85 0.21
CA SER A 125 13.72 -14.54 -0.51
C SER A 125 14.68 -13.73 0.36
N SER A 126 15.96 -14.12 0.35
CA SER A 126 17.03 -13.44 1.10
C SER A 126 17.65 -12.26 0.33
N THR A 127 17.35 -12.10 -0.95
CA THR A 127 17.95 -11.08 -1.83
C THR A 127 17.09 -9.84 -2.01
N ILE A 128 15.89 -9.81 -1.44
CA ILE A 128 14.98 -8.66 -1.57
C ILE A 128 15.35 -7.55 -0.59
N HIS A 129 15.38 -6.33 -1.11
CA HIS A 129 15.64 -5.10 -0.34
C HIS A 129 14.61 -4.00 -0.63
N ASP A 130 13.95 -4.09 -1.78
CA ASP A 130 12.98 -3.12 -2.22
C ASP A 130 11.63 -3.33 -1.53
N ARG A 131 10.94 -2.22 -1.29
CA ARG A 131 9.60 -2.17 -0.71
C ARG A 131 8.65 -1.74 -1.81
N GLU A 132 7.94 -2.70 -2.36
CA GLU A 132 7.10 -2.48 -3.53
C GLU A 132 5.75 -3.17 -3.36
N ILE A 133 4.67 -2.45 -3.67
CA ILE A 133 3.33 -3.01 -3.77
C ILE A 133 2.91 -2.87 -5.23
N ARG A 134 2.55 -3.96 -5.87
CA ARG A 134 2.08 -3.97 -7.25
C ARG A 134 0.66 -4.48 -7.30
N PHE A 135 -0.10 -3.87 -8.18
CA PHE A 135 -1.46 -4.22 -8.50
C PHE A 135 -1.54 -4.70 -9.96
N ASP A 136 -2.43 -5.66 -10.24
CA ASP A 136 -2.62 -6.23 -11.58
C ASP A 136 -3.07 -5.20 -12.62
N ASN A 137 -3.75 -4.15 -12.18
CA ASN A 137 -4.18 -3.01 -12.97
C ASN A 137 -3.03 -2.06 -13.38
N GLY A 138 -1.78 -2.40 -13.07
CA GLY A 138 -0.58 -1.67 -13.49
C GLY A 138 -0.11 -0.59 -12.52
N TRP A 139 -0.78 -0.42 -11.38
CA TRP A 139 -0.32 0.48 -10.33
C TRP A 139 0.79 -0.15 -9.49
N ILE A 140 1.87 0.61 -9.27
CA ILE A 140 3.02 0.22 -8.46
C ILE A 140 3.24 1.31 -7.41
N ILE A 141 3.34 0.94 -6.15
CA ILE A 141 3.53 1.85 -5.02
C ILE A 141 4.79 1.46 -4.28
N LYS A 142 5.77 2.35 -4.26
CA LYS A 142 7.01 2.22 -3.51
C LYS A 142 6.94 3.13 -2.30
N ILE A 143 7.15 2.57 -1.11
CA ILE A 143 7.13 3.33 0.14
C ILE A 143 8.53 3.29 0.73
N GLY A 144 9.13 4.46 0.96
CA GLY A 144 10.51 4.55 1.44
C GLY A 144 10.74 3.76 2.73
N ARG A 145 9.75 3.68 3.64
CA ARG A 145 9.79 2.88 4.88
C ARG A 145 8.99 1.58 4.82
N GLY A 146 8.39 1.27 3.68
CA GLY A 146 7.54 0.08 3.49
C GLY A 146 6.25 0.17 4.27
N LEU A 147 5.80 -0.96 4.79
CA LEU A 147 4.56 -1.07 5.54
C LEU A 147 4.65 -0.45 6.96
N ASP A 148 5.82 0.03 7.38
CA ASP A 148 6.13 0.43 8.75
C ASP A 148 6.49 1.93 8.90
N TYR A 149 5.68 2.81 8.33
CA TYR A 149 5.87 4.27 8.46
C TYR A 149 5.12 4.91 9.63
N PHE A 150 4.40 4.15 10.47
CA PHE A 150 3.69 4.73 11.62
C PHE A 150 4.59 4.84 12.85
N LYS A 151 4.46 5.93 13.60
CA LYS A 151 5.11 6.06 14.91
C LYS A 151 4.51 5.13 15.94
N ARG A 152 5.27 4.83 17.00
CA ARG A 152 4.75 4.13 18.17
C ARG A 152 3.68 4.99 18.84
N HIS A 153 2.63 4.35 19.35
CA HIS A 153 1.58 5.02 20.10
C HIS A 153 2.15 5.66 21.38
N LYS A 154 1.62 6.83 21.77
CA LYS A 154 2.07 7.56 22.97
C LYS A 154 1.62 6.87 24.28
N GLY A 155 0.59 6.02 24.23
CA GLY A 155 0.11 5.24 25.38
C GLY A 155 -0.85 4.10 24.99
N ARG A 156 -1.13 3.19 25.93
CA ARG A 156 -1.95 1.97 25.69
C ARG A 156 -3.38 2.25 25.22
N PHE A 157 -3.93 3.42 25.57
CA PHE A 157 -5.27 3.87 25.18
C PHE A 157 -5.23 5.24 24.48
N SER A 158 -4.24 5.44 23.61
CA SER A 158 -4.16 6.68 22.83
C SER A 158 -5.11 6.65 21.63
N VAL A 159 -5.68 7.82 21.32
CA VAL A 159 -6.43 8.06 20.08
C VAL A 159 -5.50 7.76 18.91
N GLY A 160 -5.91 6.86 18.01
CA GLY A 160 -5.06 6.34 16.93
C GLY A 160 -4.46 4.94 17.16
N TYR A 161 -4.90 4.23 18.21
CA TYR A 161 -4.53 2.83 18.42
C TYR A 161 -5.20 1.89 17.40
N CYS A 162 -6.52 2.01 17.26
CA CYS A 162 -7.31 1.21 16.32
C CYS A 162 -7.35 1.85 14.92
N ASP A 163 -7.56 3.17 14.89
CA ASP A 163 -7.64 3.95 13.66
C ASP A 163 -6.27 4.49 13.26
N TYR A 164 -5.83 4.17 12.05
CA TYR A 164 -4.52 4.59 11.55
C TYR A 164 -4.55 6.00 10.96
N ASP A 165 -5.73 6.57 10.65
CA ASP A 165 -5.81 7.96 10.20
C ASP A 165 -5.44 8.94 11.30
N LEU A 166 -5.71 8.59 12.56
CA LEU A 166 -5.36 9.41 13.71
C LEU A 166 -3.93 9.16 14.21
N ARG A 167 -3.18 8.27 13.56
CA ARG A 167 -1.86 7.87 14.00
C ARG A 167 -0.78 8.73 13.35
N HIS A 168 0.12 9.24 14.17
CA HIS A 168 1.29 9.98 13.69
C HIS A 168 2.19 9.08 12.84
N CYS A 169 2.59 9.61 11.69
CA CYS A 169 3.51 8.98 10.76
C CYS A 169 4.96 9.46 10.98
N GLN A 170 5.90 8.64 10.57
CA GLN A 170 7.31 8.99 10.40
C GLN A 170 7.49 9.57 9.00
N GLU A 171 8.48 10.44 8.85
CA GLU A 171 8.84 11.01 7.56
C GLU A 171 9.12 9.89 6.54
N THR A 172 8.37 9.91 5.44
CA THR A 172 8.55 8.96 4.34
C THR A 172 8.04 9.52 3.02
N THR A 173 8.60 9.02 1.92
CA THR A 173 8.10 9.27 0.58
C THR A 173 7.34 8.05 0.09
N VAL A 174 6.20 8.30 -0.56
CA VAL A 174 5.43 7.30 -1.28
C VAL A 174 5.47 7.67 -2.74
N ASP A 175 6.13 6.85 -3.55
CA ASP A 175 6.25 7.00 -4.98
C ASP A 175 5.28 6.04 -5.66
N ILE A 176 4.40 6.59 -6.47
CA ILE A 176 3.29 5.90 -7.11
C ILE A 176 3.54 5.95 -8.60
N PHE A 177 3.54 4.80 -9.24
CA PHE A 177 3.78 4.62 -10.65
C PHE A 177 2.58 3.91 -11.27
N HIS A 178 2.28 4.25 -12.53
CA HIS A 178 1.33 3.48 -13.33
C HIS A 178 2.04 2.98 -14.59
N THR A 179 2.35 1.71 -14.62
CA THR A 179 2.91 1.06 -15.80
C THR A 179 1.80 0.35 -16.54
N LYS A 180 1.45 0.82 -17.75
CA LYS A 180 0.64 0.02 -18.71
C LYS A 180 1.36 -1.23 -19.22
N HIS A 181 2.63 -1.41 -18.86
CA HIS A 181 3.47 -2.52 -19.28
C HIS A 181 3.84 -3.41 -18.09
N THR A 182 2.85 -4.07 -17.50
CA THR A 182 3.14 -5.40 -16.95
C THR A 182 3.09 -6.37 -18.11
N LYS A 183 4.29 -6.83 -18.48
CA LYS A 183 4.54 -8.00 -19.31
C LYS A 183 3.50 -9.07 -18.99
N THR A 184 2.90 -9.61 -20.04
CA THR A 184 2.51 -11.01 -20.10
C THR A 184 3.62 -11.84 -19.45
N LEU A 185 3.35 -12.37 -18.27
CA LEU A 185 4.01 -13.59 -17.79
C LEU A 185 3.36 -14.77 -18.52
#